data_AF-A0A0C1RIY6-F1
#
_entry.id   AF-A0A0C1RIY6-F1
#
_cell.length_a   1.000
_cell.length_b   1.000
_cell.length_c   1.000
_cell.angle_alpha   90.00
_cell.angle_beta   90.00
_cell.angle_gamma   90.00
#
_symmetry.space_group_name_H-M   'P 1'
#
loop_
_entity.id
_entity.type
_entity.pdbx_description
1 polymer ?
#
loop_
_entity_poly.entity_id
_entity_poly.type
_entity_poly.pdbx_seq_one_letter_code
_entity_poly.pdbx_strand_id
1 'polypeptide(L)' 'IGIEGRIKGGQSGTVLFGDLERAGRAAQINTFGGGVNEVMREIVSWVGLGMTRASRQTESKKS' A
#
# COMPACT_ATOMS: atom_id res chain seq x y z
N ILE A 1 20.88 -3.17 -3.23
CA ILE A 1 20.90 -4.56 -2.68
C ILE A 1 20.43 -5.47 -3.81
N GLY A 2 21.21 -6.48 -4.20
CA GLY A 2 20.95 -7.33 -5.37
C GLY A 2 20.09 -8.56 -5.05
N ILE A 3 20.42 -9.71 -5.64
CA ILE A 3 19.68 -10.97 -5.47
C ILE A 3 19.52 -11.40 -4.01
N GLU A 4 20.46 -11.05 -3.15
CA GLU A 4 20.43 -11.32 -1.70
C GLU A 4 19.21 -10.70 -0.99
N GLY A 5 18.62 -9.64 -1.55
CA GLY A 5 17.49 -8.95 -0.93
C GLY A 5 16.19 -9.76 -0.85
N ARG A 6 16.12 -10.89 -1.56
CA ARG A 6 14.97 -11.81 -1.54
C ARG A 6 15.17 -13.02 -0.61
N ILE A 7 16.34 -13.13 0.03
CA ILE A 7 16.66 -14.27 0.90
C ILE A 7 15.97 -14.10 2.26
N LYS A 8 15.27 -15.14 2.71
CA LYS A 8 14.54 -15.11 3.98
C LYS A 8 15.49 -15.16 5.18
N GLY A 9 15.04 -14.66 6.32
CA GLY A 9 15.79 -14.75 7.58
C GLY A 9 16.13 -16.20 7.94
N GLY A 10 17.27 -16.40 8.59
CA GLY A 10 17.78 -17.72 8.97
C GLY A 10 18.46 -18.50 7.85
N GLN A 11 18.60 -17.94 6.65
CA GLN A 11 19.32 -18.54 5.53
C GLN A 11 20.70 -17.88 5.35
N SER A 12 21.68 -18.64 4.82
CA SER A 12 22.97 -18.08 4.40
C SER A 12 22.77 -17.06 3.28
N GLY A 13 23.55 -15.97 3.28
CA GLY A 13 23.41 -14.86 2.33
C GLY A 13 22.33 -13.84 2.70
N THR A 14 21.57 -14.04 3.79
CA THR A 14 20.58 -13.05 4.22
C THR A 14 21.25 -11.70 4.53
N VAL A 15 20.64 -10.63 4.05
CA VAL A 15 21.02 -9.25 4.37
C VAL A 15 20.11 -8.71 5.45
N LEU A 16 20.66 -7.90 6.37
CA LEU A 16 19.88 -7.28 7.46
C LEU A 16 19.05 -8.31 8.25
N PHE A 17 19.62 -9.47 8.54
CA PHE A 17 18.95 -10.56 9.25
C PHE A 17 17.64 -11.07 8.59
N GLY A 18 17.43 -10.77 7.30
CA GLY A 18 16.20 -11.10 6.56
C GLY A 18 15.08 -10.07 6.71
N ASP A 19 15.33 -8.94 7.38
CA ASP A 19 14.33 -7.89 7.59
C ASP A 19 13.89 -7.25 6.27
N LEU A 20 14.77 -7.17 5.28
CA LEU A 20 14.44 -6.63 3.97
C LEU A 20 13.37 -7.47 3.26
N GLU A 21 13.55 -8.79 3.20
CA GLU A 21 12.57 -9.72 2.61
C GLU A 21 11.25 -9.68 3.38
N ARG A 22 11.34 -9.70 4.72
CA ARG A 22 10.19 -9.67 5.62
C ARG A 22 9.37 -8.40 5.45
N ALA A 23 10.02 -7.24 5.42
CA ALA A 23 9.38 -5.95 5.19
C ALA A 23 8.75 -5.89 3.79
N GLY A 24 9.42 -6.42 2.75
CA GLY A 24 8.88 -6.47 1.39
C GLY A 24 7.56 -7.26 1.30
N ARG A 25 7.46 -8.42 1.97
CA ARG A 25 6.19 -9.16 2.05
C ARG A 25 5.12 -8.41 2.85
N ALA A 26 5.50 -7.80 3.97
CA ALA A 26 4.58 -7.06 4.82
C ALA A 26 4.04 -5.78 4.15
N ALA A 27 4.84 -5.13 3.29
CA ALA A 27 4.46 -3.86 2.67
C ALA A 27 3.22 -3.93 1.78
N GLN A 28 2.86 -5.13 1.27
CA GLN A 28 1.70 -5.30 0.40
C GLN A 28 0.38 -4.87 1.06
N ILE A 29 0.22 -5.13 2.36
CA ILE A 29 -1.00 -4.75 3.08
C ILE A 29 -1.10 -3.25 3.37
N ASN A 30 0.01 -2.51 3.31
CA ASN A 30 0.05 -1.09 3.65
C ASN A 30 -0.57 -0.19 2.57
N THR A 31 -0.91 -0.73 1.39
CA THR A 31 -1.55 0.05 0.31
C THR A 31 -3.07 0.11 0.44
N PHE A 32 -3.65 -0.77 1.27
CA PHE A 32 -5.09 -0.84 1.53
C PHE A 32 -5.45 -0.87 3.02
N GLY A 33 -4.54 -1.31 3.89
CA GLY A 33 -4.72 -1.32 5.33
C GLY A 33 -4.78 0.09 5.90
N GLY A 34 -5.78 0.37 6.74
CA GLY A 34 -6.00 1.71 7.30
C GLY A 34 -6.57 2.75 6.32
N GLY A 35 -6.89 2.33 5.09
CA GLY A 35 -7.41 3.18 4.03
C GLY A 35 -6.67 2.91 2.72
N VAL A 36 -7.41 2.68 1.63
CA VAL A 36 -6.79 2.43 0.33
C VAL A 36 -6.19 3.69 -0.27
N ASN A 37 -5.01 3.56 -0.87
CA ASN A 37 -4.24 4.68 -1.41
C ASN A 37 -5.05 5.60 -2.34
N GLU A 38 -5.99 5.05 -3.11
CA GLU A 38 -6.89 5.81 -3.98
C GLU A 38 -7.78 6.76 -3.17
N VAL A 39 -8.39 6.26 -2.10
CA VAL A 39 -9.24 7.08 -1.22
C VAL A 39 -8.40 8.08 -0.43
N MET A 40 -7.20 7.70 0.02
CA MET A 40 -6.31 8.66 0.69
C MET A 40 -5.86 9.78 -0.26
N ARG A 41 -5.55 9.46 -1.53
CA ARG A 41 -5.25 10.47 -2.56
C ARG A 41 -6.44 11.38 -2.81
N GLU A 42 -7.66 10.84 -2.83
CA GLU A 42 -8.88 11.64 -2.92
C GLU A 42 -8.99 12.62 -1.74
N ILE A 43 -8.75 12.15 -0.50
CA ILE A 43 -8.74 13.01 0.71
C ILE A 43 -7.70 14.12 0.60
N VAL A 44 -6.48 13.82 0.15
CA VAL A 44 -5.44 14.84 -0.06
C VAL A 44 -5.89 15.88 -1.09
N SER A 45 -6.47 15.45 -2.21
CA SER A 45 -6.95 16.37 -3.24
C SER A 45 -8.09 17.27 -2.76
N TRP A 46 -9.02 16.71 -1.98
CA TRP A 46 -10.17 17.45 -1.46
C TRP A 46 -9.79 18.38 -0.32
N VAL A 47 -9.16 17.84 0.73
CA VAL A 47 -8.86 18.58 1.97
C VAL A 47 -7.59 19.42 1.80
N GLY A 48 -6.56 18.87 1.16
CA GLY A 48 -5.26 19.53 1.03
C GLY A 48 -5.20 20.54 -0.13
N LEU A 49 -5.93 20.27 -1.23
CA LEU A 49 -5.87 21.11 -2.44
C LEU A 49 -7.20 21.81 -2.78
N GLY A 50 -8.25 21.62 -1.99
CA GLY A 50 -9.55 22.29 -2.19
C GLY A 50 -10.33 21.84 -3.43
N MET A 51 -9.98 20.68 -4.01
CA MET A 51 -10.66 20.18 -5.20
C MET A 51 -12.06 19.63 -4.85
N THR A 52 -13.00 19.78 -5.79
CA THR A 52 -14.33 19.19 -5.65
C THR A 52 -14.23 17.67 -5.57
N ARG A 53 -14.81 17.09 -4.53
CA ARG A 53 -14.84 15.65 -4.30
C ARG A 53 -15.75 14.95 -5.31
N ALA A 54 -15.29 13.83 -5.88
CA ALA A 54 -16.14 12.99 -6.73
C ALA A 54 -17.28 12.37 -5.91
N SER A 55 -18.48 12.28 -6.50
CA SER A 55 -19.60 11.57 -5.87
C SER A 55 -19.31 10.07 -5.87
N ARG A 56 -19.61 9.41 -4.75
CA ARG A 56 -19.56 7.94 -4.69
C ARG A 56 -20.66 7.41 -5.60
N GLN A 57 -20.32 6.54 -6.56
CA GLN A 57 -21.33 5.82 -7.32
C GLN A 57 -22.10 4.90 -6.36
N THR A 58 -23.30 5.30 -5.97
CA THR A 58 -24.28 4.35 -5.44
C THR A 58 -24.76 3.54 -6.62
N GLU A 59 -24.60 2.20 -6.58
CA GLU A 59 -25.26 1.33 -7.55
C GLU A 59 -26.75 1.69 -7.57
N SER A 60 -27.17 2.35 -8.65
CA SER A 60 -28.58 2.56 -8.92
C SER A 60 -29.13 1.16 -9.19
N LYS A 61 -29.77 0.56 -8.18
CA LYS A 61 -30.72 -0.53 -8.42
C LYS A 61 -31.81 0.06 -9.31
N LYS A 62 -31.63 -0.12 -10.61
CA LYS A 62 -32.61 0.23 -11.63
C LYS A 62 -33.75 -0.77 -11.48
N SER A 63 -34.81 -0.35 -10.79
CA SER A 63 -36.15 -0.96 -10.92
C SER A 63 -36.67 -0.77 -12.35
#